data_AF-A0A150RNM7-F1
#
_entry.id   AF-A0A150RNM7-F1
#
_cell.length_a   1.000
_cell.length_b   1.000
_cell.length_c   1.000
_cell.angle_alpha   90.00
_cell.angle_beta   90.00
_cell.angle_gamma   90.00
#
_symmetry.space_group_name_H-M   'P 1'
#
loop_
_entity.id
_entity.type
_entity.pdbx_description
1 polymer ?
#
loop_
_entity_poly.entity_id
_entity_poly.type
_entity_poly.pdbx_seq_one_letter_code
_entity_poly.pdbx_strand_id
1 'polypeptide(L)'
;MTSLVAMQDLSGSQDGFGGDFRFGETGPGAGLRGADKICATIAERSLPGAGGKTWRAFLSAVAGEDGKQVNAIDRIGEGPWYDRLGRLVANNKTELLNDRPTAADEAIIDDLPNEDGVPNHQPDPSQPEVDNHDILTGTNDEGKLYSATATCKDWTSAEGTEAEGRPRVGHSWPRNFGGGFPGGGSSGAGAPGGSSGSGGFPGGGPGGDINMANWMSSLDEAGCAPGINLLEQGGPIPGQTTVGSGGGYGGIYCFALTP
;
A
#
# COMPACT_ATOMS: atom_id res chain seq x y z
N MET A 1 -1.45 -8.17 -1.16
CA MET A 1 -1.79 -6.85 -1.75
C MET A 1 -2.54 -7.07 -3.05
N THR A 2 -3.05 -6.02 -3.71
CA THR A 2 -3.76 -6.14 -5.01
C THR A 2 -2.79 -5.95 -6.17
N SER A 3 -2.82 -6.82 -7.18
CA SER A 3 -2.00 -6.74 -8.39
C SER A 3 -2.42 -5.59 -9.29
N LEU A 4 -1.48 -5.13 -10.13
CA LEU A 4 -1.77 -4.11 -11.13
C LEU A 4 -2.89 -4.54 -12.08
N VAL A 5 -2.86 -5.80 -12.53
CA VAL A 5 -3.87 -6.35 -13.45
C VAL A 5 -5.26 -6.28 -12.83
N ALA A 6 -5.41 -6.70 -11.57
CA ALA A 6 -6.71 -6.63 -10.90
C ALA A 6 -7.20 -5.19 -10.71
N MET A 7 -6.29 -4.26 -10.39
CA MET A 7 -6.63 -2.85 -10.24
C MET A 7 -7.06 -2.21 -11.57
N GLN A 8 -6.41 -2.56 -12.69
CA GLN A 8 -6.77 -2.11 -14.03
C GLN A 8 -8.13 -2.69 -14.48
N ASP A 9 -8.33 -3.99 -14.26
CA ASP A 9 -9.55 -4.68 -14.65
C ASP A 9 -10.78 -4.14 -13.92
N LEU A 10 -10.64 -3.86 -12.62
CA LEU A 10 -11.76 -3.37 -11.80
C LEU A 10 -12.03 -1.88 -11.98
N SER A 11 -11.01 -1.07 -12.24
CA SER A 11 -11.21 0.36 -12.55
C SER A 11 -11.72 0.58 -13.97
N GLY A 12 -11.47 -0.36 -14.89
CA GLY A 12 -11.69 -0.17 -16.32
C GLY A 12 -10.70 0.80 -16.96
N SER A 13 -9.58 1.09 -16.28
CA SER A 13 -8.53 2.01 -16.71
C SER A 13 -7.19 1.31 -16.72
N GLN A 14 -6.37 1.59 -17.75
CA GLN A 14 -4.98 1.10 -17.78
C GLN A 14 -4.12 1.72 -16.68
N ASP A 15 -4.54 2.82 -16.05
CA ASP A 15 -3.80 3.50 -14.99
C ASP A 15 -4.32 3.14 -13.57
N GLY A 16 -5.27 2.20 -13.47
CA GLY A 16 -5.88 1.82 -12.19
C GLY A 16 -6.87 2.85 -11.66
N PHE A 17 -7.05 2.90 -10.33
CA PHE A 17 -8.05 3.74 -9.66
C PHE A 17 -7.54 5.14 -9.27
N GLY A 18 -6.21 5.34 -9.16
CA GLY A 18 -5.69 6.49 -8.45
C GLY A 18 -6.07 6.46 -6.97
N GLY A 19 -6.51 7.59 -6.44
CA GLY A 19 -6.99 7.77 -5.07
C GLY A 19 -8.50 7.59 -4.88
N ASP A 20 -9.27 7.23 -5.91
CA ASP A 20 -10.73 7.04 -5.80
C ASP A 20 -11.12 5.56 -5.78
N PHE A 21 -11.35 5.05 -4.58
CA PHE A 21 -11.70 3.65 -4.37
C PHE A 21 -13.21 3.42 -4.21
N ARG A 22 -14.07 4.37 -4.57
CA ARG A 22 -15.52 4.23 -4.34
C ARG A 22 -16.14 2.97 -4.95
N PHE A 23 -15.65 2.46 -6.07
CA PHE A 23 -16.05 1.16 -6.66
C PHE A 23 -17.56 0.82 -6.55
N GLY A 24 -18.39 1.72 -7.07
CA GLY A 24 -19.86 1.59 -7.07
C GLY A 24 -20.55 1.93 -5.76
N GLU A 25 -19.82 2.33 -4.72
CA GLU A 25 -20.33 2.88 -3.47
C GLU A 25 -20.55 4.40 -3.57
N THR A 26 -21.51 4.92 -2.81
CA THR A 26 -21.83 6.36 -2.75
C THR A 26 -22.12 6.77 -1.30
N GLY A 27 -22.06 8.08 -1.02
CA GLY A 27 -22.35 8.62 0.32
C GLY A 27 -21.18 8.55 1.32
N PRO A 28 -21.44 8.78 2.62
CA PRO A 28 -20.41 8.81 3.67
C PRO A 28 -19.57 7.53 3.68
N GLY A 29 -18.24 7.63 3.78
CA GLY A 29 -17.34 6.47 3.83
C GLY A 29 -17.25 5.64 2.54
N ALA A 30 -17.77 6.14 1.41
CA ALA A 30 -17.79 5.39 0.15
C ALA A 30 -16.41 4.95 -0.34
N GLY A 31 -15.36 5.74 -0.14
CA GLY A 31 -13.99 5.36 -0.51
C GLY A 31 -13.53 4.10 0.24
N LEU A 32 -13.75 4.04 1.55
CA LEU A 32 -13.37 2.87 2.36
C LEU A 32 -14.24 1.64 2.08
N ARG A 33 -15.57 1.81 1.96
CA ARG A 33 -16.46 0.69 1.61
C ARG A 33 -16.15 0.14 0.22
N GLY A 34 -15.86 1.03 -0.73
CA GLY A 34 -15.51 0.65 -2.09
C GLY A 34 -14.17 -0.09 -2.12
N ALA A 35 -13.16 0.38 -1.37
CA ALA A 35 -11.90 -0.34 -1.22
C ALA A 35 -12.08 -1.74 -0.61
N ASP A 36 -12.94 -1.89 0.41
CA ASP A 36 -13.28 -3.19 1.00
C ASP A 36 -13.95 -4.13 -0.04
N LYS A 37 -14.81 -3.57 -0.89
CA LYS A 37 -15.48 -4.28 -1.97
C LYS A 37 -14.53 -4.67 -3.11
N ILE A 38 -13.55 -3.84 -3.43
CA ILE A 38 -12.43 -4.19 -4.33
C ILE A 38 -11.73 -5.42 -3.76
N CYS A 39 -11.32 -5.39 -2.49
CA CYS A 39 -10.66 -6.52 -1.83
C CYS A 39 -11.49 -7.82 -1.91
N ALA A 40 -12.78 -7.76 -1.59
CA ALA A 40 -13.65 -8.94 -1.66
C ALA A 40 -13.82 -9.45 -3.10
N THR A 41 -13.91 -8.56 -4.08
CA THR A 41 -14.04 -8.92 -5.50
C THR A 41 -12.78 -9.60 -6.02
N ILE A 42 -11.61 -9.07 -5.69
CA ILE A 42 -10.32 -9.65 -6.08
C ILE A 42 -10.12 -11.01 -5.40
N ALA A 43 -10.44 -11.12 -4.11
CA ALA A 43 -10.37 -12.39 -3.39
C ALA A 43 -11.24 -13.46 -4.04
N GLU A 44 -12.49 -13.14 -4.42
CA GLU A 44 -13.38 -14.07 -5.12
C GLU A 44 -12.83 -14.51 -6.48
N ARG A 45 -12.21 -13.59 -7.23
CA ARG A 45 -11.60 -13.89 -8.55
C ARG A 45 -10.40 -14.82 -8.41
N SER A 46 -9.52 -14.58 -7.44
CA SER A 46 -8.30 -15.38 -7.22
C SER A 46 -8.60 -16.74 -6.59
N LEU A 47 -9.61 -16.83 -5.73
CA LEU A 47 -10.04 -18.06 -5.08
C LEU A 47 -11.57 -18.05 -4.90
N PRO A 48 -12.33 -18.80 -5.73
CA PRO A 48 -13.77 -18.88 -5.60
C PRO A 48 -14.23 -19.22 -4.17
N GLY A 49 -15.17 -18.43 -3.66
CA GLY A 49 -15.67 -18.49 -2.28
C GLY A 49 -14.91 -17.61 -1.28
N ALA A 50 -13.68 -17.17 -1.58
CA ALA A 50 -12.91 -16.33 -0.66
C ALA A 50 -13.51 -14.92 -0.50
N GLY A 51 -14.28 -14.42 -1.48
CA GLY A 51 -15.00 -13.16 -1.37
C GLY A 51 -16.12 -13.17 -0.34
N GLY A 52 -16.54 -14.35 0.13
CA GLY A 52 -17.52 -14.50 1.21
C GLY A 52 -16.99 -14.13 2.60
N LYS A 53 -15.66 -13.96 2.76
CA LYS A 53 -15.07 -13.42 4.00
C LYS A 53 -15.34 -11.91 4.11
N THR A 54 -15.30 -11.39 5.32
CA THR A 54 -15.22 -9.94 5.52
C THR A 54 -13.81 -9.45 5.22
N TRP A 55 -13.66 -8.71 4.12
CA TRP A 55 -12.39 -8.11 3.71
C TRP A 55 -12.31 -6.65 4.12
N ARG A 56 -11.11 -6.21 4.46
CA ARG A 56 -10.80 -4.83 4.81
C ARG A 56 -9.56 -4.39 4.07
N ALA A 57 -9.67 -3.28 3.34
CA ALA A 57 -8.54 -2.56 2.82
C ALA A 57 -7.79 -1.90 3.99
N PHE A 58 -6.46 -2.04 4.03
CA PHE A 58 -5.62 -1.40 5.05
C PHE A 58 -5.42 0.08 4.70
N LEU A 59 -6.47 0.87 4.85
CA LEU A 59 -6.50 2.30 4.57
C LEU A 59 -6.98 3.08 5.80
N SER A 60 -6.31 4.18 6.12
CA SER A 60 -6.82 5.18 7.07
C SER A 60 -7.63 6.26 6.35
N ALA A 61 -8.57 6.89 7.04
CA ALA A 61 -9.37 8.00 6.52
C ALA A 61 -9.63 9.03 7.62
N VAL A 62 -9.82 10.28 7.21
CA VAL A 62 -10.25 11.39 8.07
C VAL A 62 -11.66 11.14 8.59
N ALA A 63 -12.55 10.62 7.73
CA ALA A 63 -13.92 10.28 8.10
C ALA A 63 -14.39 8.96 7.48
N GLY A 64 -14.84 8.04 8.32
CA GLY A 64 -15.59 6.85 7.93
C GLY A 64 -17.08 7.12 7.75
N GLU A 65 -17.87 6.04 7.73
CA GLU A 65 -19.33 6.12 7.57
C GLU A 65 -20.03 6.89 8.69
N ASP A 66 -19.48 6.84 9.91
CA ASP A 66 -20.00 7.54 11.08
C ASP A 66 -19.40 8.95 11.26
N GLY A 67 -18.62 9.41 10.29
CA GLY A 67 -17.96 10.72 10.30
C GLY A 67 -16.74 10.82 11.22
N LYS A 68 -16.30 9.71 11.85
CA LYS A 68 -15.11 9.71 12.71
C LYS A 68 -13.87 9.26 11.94
N GLN A 69 -12.72 9.64 12.47
CA GLN A 69 -11.44 9.14 11.99
C GLN A 69 -11.39 7.61 11.99
N VAL A 70 -10.81 7.06 10.94
CA VAL A 70 -10.59 5.63 10.77
C VAL A 70 -9.10 5.37 10.67
N ASN A 71 -8.59 4.51 11.54
CA ASN A 71 -7.22 4.01 11.48
C ASN A 71 -7.23 2.62 10.82
N ALA A 72 -6.31 2.38 9.88
CA ALA A 72 -6.24 1.10 9.16
C ALA A 72 -6.08 -0.11 10.11
N ILE A 73 -5.24 0.02 11.15
CA ILE A 73 -4.97 -1.04 12.12
C ILE A 73 -6.21 -1.46 12.92
N ASP A 74 -7.16 -0.55 13.14
CA ASP A 74 -8.40 -0.83 13.87
C ASP A 74 -9.45 -1.52 12.99
N ARG A 75 -9.27 -1.50 11.66
CA ARG A 75 -10.21 -2.11 10.71
C ARG A 75 -9.97 -3.60 10.54
N ILE A 76 -8.74 -4.07 10.70
CA ILE A 76 -8.36 -5.46 10.47
C ILE A 76 -8.49 -6.32 11.73
N GLY A 77 -8.47 -7.65 11.54
CA GLY A 77 -8.60 -8.63 12.63
C GLY A 77 -7.35 -8.70 13.52
N GLU A 78 -7.24 -9.72 14.36
CA GLU A 78 -6.08 -9.89 15.25
C GLU A 78 -5.00 -10.85 14.69
N GLY A 79 -5.20 -11.37 13.47
CA GLY A 79 -4.35 -12.41 12.88
C GLY A 79 -4.68 -13.83 13.37
N PRO A 80 -3.83 -14.83 13.06
CA PRO A 80 -2.69 -14.75 12.15
C PRO A 80 -3.14 -14.55 10.69
N TRP A 81 -2.39 -13.78 9.91
CA TRP A 81 -2.66 -13.59 8.48
C TRP A 81 -1.72 -14.39 7.62
N TYR A 82 -2.27 -14.92 6.53
CA TYR A 82 -1.54 -15.69 5.54
C TYR A 82 -1.79 -15.09 4.15
N ASP A 83 -0.83 -15.30 3.26
CA ASP A 83 -1.04 -15.01 1.85
C ASP A 83 -1.90 -16.09 1.17
N ARG A 84 -2.08 -15.95 -0.14
CA ARG A 84 -2.85 -16.86 -0.99
C ARG A 84 -2.36 -18.32 -0.95
N LEU A 85 -1.07 -18.54 -0.72
CA LEU A 85 -0.42 -19.85 -0.74
C LEU A 85 -0.27 -20.43 0.69
N GLY A 86 -0.78 -19.74 1.71
CA GLY A 86 -0.70 -20.18 3.11
C GLY A 86 0.62 -19.83 3.79
N ARG A 87 1.44 -18.95 3.21
CA ARG A 87 2.66 -18.42 3.84
C ARG A 87 2.28 -17.37 4.87
N LEU A 88 2.90 -17.44 6.04
CA LEU A 88 2.62 -16.52 7.15
C LEU A 88 3.02 -15.10 6.77
N VAL A 89 2.15 -14.12 7.04
CA VAL A 89 2.45 -12.69 6.94
C VAL A 89 2.73 -12.12 8.33
N ALA A 90 1.84 -12.33 9.30
CA ALA A 90 2.07 -11.93 10.69
C ALA A 90 1.18 -12.74 11.63
N ASN A 91 1.67 -13.05 12.83
CA ASN A 91 0.85 -13.76 13.82
C ASN A 91 -0.18 -12.84 14.49
N ASN A 92 0.15 -11.55 14.64
CA ASN A 92 -0.63 -10.57 15.37
C ASN A 92 -0.26 -9.14 14.93
N LYS A 93 -1.03 -8.16 15.43
CA LYS A 93 -0.80 -6.73 15.14
C LYS A 93 0.59 -6.24 15.58
N THR A 94 1.12 -6.73 16.69
CA THR A 94 2.44 -6.30 17.18
C THR A 94 3.54 -6.64 16.19
N GLU A 95 3.52 -7.83 15.60
CA GLU A 95 4.46 -8.21 14.56
C GLU A 95 4.22 -7.46 13.25
N LEU A 96 2.95 -7.28 12.89
CA LEU A 96 2.53 -6.59 11.67
C LEU A 96 2.98 -5.12 11.65
N LEU A 97 3.03 -4.45 12.80
CA LEU A 97 3.38 -3.02 12.92
C LEU A 97 4.88 -2.72 12.82
N ASN A 98 5.75 -3.72 12.69
CA ASN A 98 7.16 -3.47 12.40
C ASN A 98 7.34 -2.99 10.95
N ASP A 99 8.51 -2.43 10.64
CA ASP A 99 8.86 -1.98 9.28
C ASP A 99 8.60 -3.05 8.23
N ARG A 100 8.90 -4.31 8.56
CA ARG A 100 8.43 -5.51 7.86
C ARG A 100 7.76 -6.42 8.88
N PRO A 101 6.73 -7.19 8.51
CA PRO A 101 6.13 -8.16 9.42
C PRO A 101 7.17 -9.21 9.84
N THR A 102 7.64 -9.16 11.09
CA THR A 102 8.88 -9.86 11.50
C THR A 102 8.80 -11.38 11.50
N ALA A 103 7.60 -11.94 11.50
CA ALA A 103 7.34 -13.37 11.42
C ALA A 103 6.88 -13.82 10.03
N ALA A 104 6.88 -12.92 9.04
CA ALA A 104 6.54 -13.32 7.68
C ALA A 104 7.48 -14.41 7.18
N ASP A 105 6.93 -15.29 6.35
CA ASP A 105 7.69 -16.31 5.66
C ASP A 105 8.83 -15.67 4.84
N GLU A 106 10.00 -16.30 4.85
CA GLU A 106 11.22 -15.78 4.20
C GLU A 106 11.02 -15.51 2.70
N ALA A 107 10.10 -16.23 2.06
CA ALA A 107 9.80 -16.05 0.64
C ALA A 107 9.01 -14.77 0.32
N ILE A 108 8.47 -14.08 1.33
CA ILE A 108 7.60 -12.91 1.13
C ILE A 108 7.89 -11.71 2.04
N ILE A 109 8.69 -11.86 3.10
CA ILE A 109 8.96 -10.77 4.04
C ILE A 109 9.54 -9.53 3.34
N ASP A 110 10.38 -9.74 2.33
CA ASP A 110 11.00 -8.67 1.53
C ASP A 110 10.31 -8.44 0.19
N ASP A 111 9.20 -9.14 -0.09
CA ASP A 111 8.34 -8.87 -1.25
C ASP A 111 6.92 -9.40 -1.01
N LEU A 112 6.08 -8.54 -0.42
CA LEU A 112 4.73 -8.89 -0.03
C LEU A 112 3.89 -9.24 -1.26
N PRO A 113 3.26 -10.44 -1.30
CA PRO A 113 2.68 -10.97 -2.52
C PRO A 113 1.32 -10.33 -2.82
N ASN A 114 0.96 -10.36 -4.09
CA ASN A 114 -0.37 -10.01 -4.57
C ASN A 114 -1.42 -11.08 -4.20
N GLU A 115 -2.67 -10.90 -4.66
CA GLU A 115 -3.80 -11.78 -4.39
C GLU A 115 -3.60 -13.23 -4.85
N ASP A 116 -2.70 -13.47 -5.80
CA ASP A 116 -2.40 -14.79 -6.35
C ASP A 116 -1.20 -15.45 -5.66
N GLY A 117 -0.61 -14.78 -4.66
CA GLY A 117 0.59 -15.25 -3.96
C GLY A 117 1.87 -15.01 -4.75
N VAL A 118 1.83 -14.17 -5.79
CA VAL A 118 3.02 -13.83 -6.57
C VAL A 118 3.68 -12.61 -5.94
N PRO A 119 5.01 -12.64 -5.68
CA PRO A 119 5.74 -11.47 -5.19
C PRO A 119 5.53 -10.24 -6.08
N ASN A 120 5.42 -9.05 -5.50
CA ASN A 120 5.05 -7.84 -6.25
C ASN A 120 6.20 -7.31 -7.11
N HIS A 121 7.47 -7.41 -6.66
CA HIS A 121 8.67 -6.99 -7.42
C HIS A 121 8.89 -7.88 -8.67
N GLN A 122 8.43 -9.14 -8.62
CA GLN A 122 8.50 -10.11 -9.71
C GLN A 122 7.10 -10.67 -10.05
N PRO A 123 6.18 -9.82 -10.57
CA PRO A 123 4.78 -10.23 -10.78
C PRO A 123 4.61 -11.15 -12.01
N ASP A 124 5.58 -11.13 -12.93
CA ASP A 124 5.70 -12.10 -14.02
C ASP A 124 7.11 -12.73 -13.98
N PRO A 125 7.28 -14.00 -13.60
CA PRO A 125 8.59 -14.64 -13.51
C PRO A 125 9.30 -14.83 -14.86
N SER A 126 8.62 -14.56 -15.98
CA SER A 126 9.20 -14.59 -17.33
C SER A 126 9.77 -13.24 -17.80
N GLN A 127 9.56 -12.18 -17.03
CA GLN A 127 10.03 -10.82 -17.31
C GLN A 127 11.09 -10.36 -16.30
N PRO A 128 11.81 -9.25 -16.55
CA PRO A 128 12.59 -8.59 -15.50
C PRO A 128 11.73 -8.12 -14.33
N GLU A 129 12.35 -7.93 -13.16
CA GLU A 129 11.75 -7.27 -12.00
C GLU A 129 11.26 -5.86 -12.37
N VAL A 130 10.18 -5.41 -11.71
CA VAL A 130 9.55 -4.11 -11.94
C VAL A 130 9.56 -3.29 -10.66
N ASP A 131 9.71 -1.98 -10.79
CA ASP A 131 9.61 -1.09 -9.65
C ASP A 131 8.15 -0.71 -9.40
N ASN A 132 7.46 -1.40 -8.49
CA ASN A 132 6.04 -1.20 -8.21
C ASN A 132 5.68 -1.20 -6.72
N HIS A 133 6.61 -0.73 -5.88
CA HIS A 133 6.52 -0.87 -4.43
C HIS A 133 5.54 0.07 -3.73
N ASP A 134 5.20 1.23 -4.30
CA ASP A 134 4.34 2.22 -3.64
C ASP A 134 2.89 1.72 -3.50
N ILE A 135 2.48 1.36 -2.28
CA ILE A 135 1.13 0.86 -1.96
C ILE A 135 0.40 1.85 -1.05
N LEU A 136 -0.80 2.25 -1.44
CA LEU A 136 -1.58 3.27 -0.72
C LEU A 136 -2.07 2.75 0.63
N THR A 137 -1.86 3.57 1.68
CA THR A 137 -2.26 3.25 3.06
C THR A 137 -2.90 4.43 3.79
N GLY A 138 -2.41 5.65 3.57
CA GLY A 138 -2.81 6.81 4.38
C GLY A 138 -2.35 6.73 5.84
N THR A 139 -1.45 5.79 6.19
CA THR A 139 -1.11 5.48 7.58
C THR A 139 0.26 6.00 8.00
N ASN A 140 0.45 6.30 9.28
CA ASN A 140 1.76 6.37 9.90
C ASN A 140 2.29 4.94 10.19
N ASP A 141 3.47 4.83 10.81
CA ASP A 141 4.11 3.56 11.18
C ASP A 141 3.38 2.80 12.30
N GLU A 142 2.42 3.42 12.99
CA GLU A 142 1.50 2.77 13.93
C GLU A 142 0.21 2.25 13.26
N GLY A 143 0.10 2.33 11.94
CA GLY A 143 -1.10 1.91 11.20
C GLY A 143 -2.31 2.83 11.42
N LYS A 144 -2.09 4.07 11.89
CA LYS A 144 -3.12 5.09 12.15
C LYS A 144 -3.07 6.19 11.11
N LEU A 145 -4.10 7.03 11.03
CA LEU A 145 -4.13 8.15 10.07
C LEU A 145 -2.86 9.01 10.18
N TYR A 146 -2.12 9.12 9.07
CA TYR A 146 -0.90 9.92 9.01
C TYR A 146 -1.20 11.43 9.00
N SER A 147 -2.07 11.86 8.09
CA SER A 147 -2.49 13.26 7.99
C SER A 147 -3.82 13.38 7.24
N ALA A 148 -4.48 14.53 7.39
CA ALA A 148 -5.76 14.78 6.72
C ALA A 148 -5.66 14.94 5.20
N THR A 149 -4.46 15.19 4.67
CA THR A 149 -4.20 15.37 3.24
C THR A 149 -3.58 14.13 2.60
N ALA A 150 -3.47 13.02 3.35
CA ALA A 150 -2.80 11.81 2.91
C ALA A 150 -3.75 10.68 2.46
N THR A 151 -5.01 11.02 2.18
CA THR A 151 -6.06 10.03 1.92
C THR A 151 -6.88 10.33 0.66
N CYS A 152 -6.48 11.28 -0.19
CA CYS A 152 -7.23 11.60 -1.42
C CYS A 152 -8.71 11.90 -1.16
N LYS A 153 -8.98 12.76 -0.17
CA LYS A 153 -10.32 13.05 0.37
C LYS A 153 -11.06 11.77 0.78
N ASP A 154 -10.48 11.01 1.69
CA ASP A 154 -11.06 9.76 2.20
C ASP A 154 -11.34 8.73 1.10
N TRP A 155 -10.42 8.70 0.13
CA TRP A 155 -10.34 7.79 -1.00
C TRP A 155 -11.50 7.95 -1.98
N THR A 156 -11.89 9.21 -2.23
CA THR A 156 -13.03 9.56 -3.09
C THR A 156 -12.67 10.49 -4.24
N SER A 157 -11.37 10.71 -4.48
CA SER A 157 -10.88 11.74 -5.38
C SER A 157 -9.63 11.26 -6.12
N ALA A 158 -9.61 11.49 -7.42
CA ALA A 158 -8.50 11.12 -8.31
C ALA A 158 -8.31 12.13 -9.45
N GLU A 159 -8.66 13.41 -9.21
CA GLU A 159 -8.62 14.46 -10.23
C GLU A 159 -7.19 14.96 -10.51
N GLY A 160 -6.23 14.63 -9.63
CA GLY A 160 -4.83 15.04 -9.77
C GLY A 160 -4.62 16.52 -9.44
N THR A 161 -5.33 17.04 -8.45
CA THR A 161 -5.22 18.43 -8.01
C THR A 161 -4.58 18.52 -6.62
N GLU A 162 -3.87 19.62 -6.35
CA GLU A 162 -3.26 19.86 -5.03
C GLU A 162 -4.29 19.84 -3.89
N ALA A 163 -5.55 20.20 -4.17
CA ALA A 163 -6.64 20.23 -3.20
C ALA A 163 -7.10 18.85 -2.72
N GLU A 164 -6.71 17.77 -3.39
CA GLU A 164 -6.98 16.39 -2.96
C GLU A 164 -5.90 15.85 -2.02
N GLY A 165 -4.77 16.56 -1.94
CA GLY A 165 -3.62 16.16 -1.16
C GLY A 165 -2.71 15.17 -1.89
N ARG A 166 -1.84 14.54 -1.11
CA ARG A 166 -0.76 13.66 -1.56
C ARG A 166 -0.81 12.41 -0.68
N PRO A 167 -1.26 11.25 -1.21
CA PRO A 167 -1.54 10.12 -0.35
C PRO A 167 -0.27 9.53 0.23
N ARG A 168 -0.36 9.01 1.46
CA ARG A 168 0.73 8.28 2.10
C ARG A 168 0.73 6.84 1.59
N VAL A 169 1.91 6.35 1.23
CA VAL A 169 2.14 4.97 0.81
C VAL A 169 3.10 4.27 1.78
N GLY A 170 3.08 2.94 1.77
CA GLY A 170 4.17 2.11 2.27
C GLY A 170 4.72 1.21 1.15
N HIS A 171 5.80 0.50 1.41
CA HIS A 171 6.52 -0.24 0.36
C HIS A 171 6.33 -1.76 0.44
N SER A 172 5.80 -2.38 -0.61
CA SER A 172 5.61 -3.85 -0.65
C SER A 172 6.91 -4.65 -0.56
N TRP A 173 8.03 -4.07 -0.99
CA TRP A 173 9.39 -4.59 -0.86
C TRP A 173 10.33 -3.44 -0.45
N PRO A 174 11.39 -3.69 0.33
CA PRO A 174 12.20 -2.62 0.89
C PRO A 174 13.07 -2.00 -0.19
N ARG A 175 13.12 -0.67 -0.21
CA ARG A 175 14.01 0.06 -1.10
C ARG A 175 15.30 0.39 -0.35
N ASN A 176 16.45 0.05 -0.94
CA ASN A 176 17.75 0.38 -0.36
C ASN A 176 18.41 1.52 -1.16
N PHE A 177 18.58 2.70 -0.55
CA PHE A 177 19.28 3.81 -1.21
C PHE A 177 20.78 3.48 -1.34
N GLY A 178 21.16 2.94 -2.49
CA GLY A 178 22.56 2.71 -2.85
C GLY A 178 22.95 1.23 -2.92
N GLY A 179 22.57 0.58 -4.01
CA GLY A 179 23.32 -0.54 -4.57
C GLY A 179 22.91 -1.95 -4.11
N GLY A 180 22.21 -2.63 -5.00
CA GLY A 180 22.38 -4.06 -5.25
C GLY A 180 21.52 -5.00 -4.39
N PHE A 181 20.43 -5.50 -4.96
CA PHE A 181 20.13 -6.91 -4.75
C PHE A 181 21.15 -7.72 -5.56
N PRO A 182 21.91 -8.59 -4.87
CA PRO A 182 21.85 -9.98 -5.28
C PRO A 182 21.87 -10.91 -4.06
N GLY A 183 20.79 -11.66 -3.87
CA GLY A 183 20.73 -12.90 -3.10
C GLY A 183 21.35 -12.91 -1.70
N GLY A 184 20.49 -12.87 -0.68
CA GLY A 184 20.75 -13.52 0.61
C GLY A 184 21.73 -12.84 1.56
N GLY A 185 21.19 -12.39 2.69
CA GLY A 185 21.95 -12.27 3.94
C GLY A 185 22.59 -10.91 4.18
N SER A 186 21.85 -10.02 4.84
CA SER A 186 22.47 -9.13 5.82
C SER A 186 21.57 -9.09 7.05
N SER A 187 22.02 -9.81 8.06
CA SER A 187 21.54 -9.74 9.44
C SER A 187 21.60 -8.29 9.94
N GLY A 188 20.46 -7.61 9.93
CA GLY A 188 20.28 -6.33 10.61
C GLY A 188 20.05 -6.55 12.09
N ALA A 189 21.15 -6.71 12.83
CA ALA A 189 21.15 -6.51 14.27
C ALA A 189 20.52 -5.15 14.59
N GLY A 190 19.63 -5.13 15.60
CA GLY A 190 18.94 -3.92 16.02
C GLY A 190 19.90 -2.75 16.24
N ALA A 191 19.53 -1.60 15.69
CA ALA A 191 20.00 -0.31 16.16
C ALA A 191 18.76 0.53 16.53
N PRO A 192 18.65 1.02 17.77
CA PRO A 192 17.52 1.80 18.23
C PRO A 192 17.62 3.23 17.68
N GLY A 193 16.47 3.83 17.39
CA GLY A 193 16.19 5.26 17.27
C GLY A 193 17.33 6.20 16.88
N GLY A 194 17.21 6.83 15.71
CA GLY A 194 18.03 7.99 15.36
C GLY A 194 17.66 8.56 14.00
N SER A 195 16.80 9.58 14.00
CA SER A 195 16.53 10.44 12.86
C SER A 195 17.80 11.12 12.36
N SER A 196 17.91 11.30 11.03
CA SER A 196 18.52 12.45 10.32
C SER A 196 18.99 12.05 8.92
N GLY A 197 18.02 11.74 8.06
CA GLY A 197 18.21 11.72 6.61
C GLY A 197 17.50 12.91 5.98
N SER A 198 17.89 14.14 6.31
CA SER A 198 17.51 15.33 5.53
C SER A 198 18.26 15.32 4.19
N GLY A 199 18.05 14.28 3.38
CA GLY A 199 18.34 14.28 1.97
C GLY A 199 17.12 14.87 1.28
N GLY A 200 17.14 16.17 1.05
CA GLY A 200 16.08 16.86 0.34
C GLY A 200 15.91 16.25 -1.05
N PHE A 201 14.90 15.40 -1.23
CA PHE A 201 14.34 15.14 -2.53
C PHE A 201 13.70 16.44 -3.01
N PRO A 202 14.12 17.02 -4.14
CA PRO A 202 13.45 18.17 -4.73
C PRO A 202 12.11 17.63 -5.24
N GLY A 203 11.06 17.68 -4.41
CA GLY A 203 9.76 17.05 -4.68
C GLY A 203 9.09 16.47 -3.44
N GLY A 204 9.86 16.13 -2.41
CA GLY A 204 9.34 15.78 -1.10
C GLY A 204 8.78 17.04 -0.44
N GLY A 205 7.45 17.16 -0.38
CA GLY A 205 6.79 18.16 0.44
C GLY A 205 7.37 18.22 1.87
N PRO A 206 7.21 19.35 2.56
CA PRO A 206 7.94 19.61 3.79
C PRO A 206 7.58 18.61 4.89
N GLY A 207 8.54 17.77 5.29
CA GLY A 207 8.59 17.18 6.64
C GLY A 207 8.03 15.77 6.86
N GLY A 208 7.86 14.93 5.84
CA GLY A 208 7.46 13.54 6.06
C GLY A 208 8.62 12.66 6.52
N ASP A 209 8.39 11.83 7.55
CA ASP A 209 9.32 10.78 7.95
C ASP A 209 9.53 9.81 6.78
N ILE A 210 10.76 9.67 6.27
CA ILE A 210 11.06 8.77 5.16
C ILE A 210 11.61 7.46 5.72
N ASN A 211 10.89 6.36 5.53
CA ASN A 211 11.38 5.01 5.85
C ASN A 211 11.14 4.06 4.67
N MET A 212 12.19 3.80 3.90
CA MET A 212 12.13 3.03 2.66
C MET A 212 11.90 1.53 2.83
N ALA A 213 12.02 1.01 4.05
CA ALA A 213 11.71 -0.38 4.36
C ALA A 213 10.25 -0.58 4.79
N ASN A 214 9.62 0.46 5.34
CA ASN A 214 8.35 0.33 6.02
C ASN A 214 7.20 0.02 5.05
N TRP A 215 6.54 -1.13 5.26
CA TRP A 215 5.50 -1.62 4.36
C TRP A 215 4.21 -0.82 4.39
N MET A 216 3.98 -0.03 5.45
CA MET A 216 2.75 0.75 5.63
C MET A 216 2.93 2.27 5.56
N SER A 217 4.13 2.80 5.79
CA SER A 217 4.37 4.25 5.85
C SER A 217 5.81 4.60 5.46
N SER A 218 6.00 4.97 4.20
CA SER A 218 7.30 5.35 3.66
C SER A 218 7.36 6.81 3.22
N LEU A 219 6.48 7.23 2.31
CA LEU A 219 6.52 8.54 1.68
C LEU A 219 5.12 9.03 1.26
N ASP A 220 5.01 10.31 0.93
CA ASP A 220 3.80 10.90 0.35
C ASP A 220 3.96 10.96 -1.17
N GLU A 221 2.98 10.47 -1.92
CA GLU A 221 2.97 10.43 -3.39
C GLU A 221 2.83 11.79 -4.07
N ALA A 222 2.94 11.87 -5.40
CA ALA A 222 2.85 13.15 -6.11
C ALA A 222 1.41 13.71 -6.13
N GLY A 223 0.40 12.85 -6.15
CA GLY A 223 -1.01 13.23 -6.01
C GLY A 223 -1.93 12.03 -6.06
N CYS A 224 -3.20 12.28 -6.40
CA CYS A 224 -4.26 11.28 -6.35
C CYS A 224 -4.72 10.77 -7.72
N ALA A 225 -4.24 11.34 -8.83
CA ALA A 225 -4.64 10.87 -10.15
C ALA A 225 -4.20 9.42 -10.40
N PRO A 226 -4.93 8.64 -11.23
CA PRO A 226 -4.45 7.35 -11.67
C PRO A 226 -3.11 7.50 -12.39
N GLY A 227 -2.18 6.60 -12.09
CA GLY A 227 -0.89 6.55 -12.74
C GLY A 227 -0.12 5.31 -12.34
N ILE A 228 0.82 4.95 -13.20
CA ILE A 228 1.68 3.79 -13.05
C ILE A 228 3.07 4.20 -13.50
N ASN A 229 4.05 3.77 -12.73
CA ASN A 229 5.44 3.77 -13.15
C ASN A 229 6.06 2.47 -12.68
N LEU A 230 6.45 1.59 -13.60
CA LEU A 230 7.10 0.32 -13.30
C LEU A 230 8.63 0.41 -13.33
N LEU A 231 9.16 1.63 -13.45
CA LEU A 231 10.59 1.92 -13.49
C LEU A 231 10.97 2.75 -12.27
N GLU A 232 12.12 2.43 -11.70
CA GLU A 232 12.71 3.18 -10.59
C GLU A 232 13.02 4.62 -11.03
N GLN A 233 12.25 5.58 -10.51
CA GLN A 233 12.42 7.01 -10.79
C GLN A 233 12.71 7.82 -9.52
N GLY A 234 12.98 7.17 -8.39
CA GLY A 234 13.34 7.84 -7.16
C GLY A 234 12.15 7.99 -6.22
N GLY A 235 11.91 9.23 -5.80
CA GLY A 235 10.71 9.58 -5.08
C GLY A 235 9.66 10.15 -6.04
N PRO A 236 8.56 10.70 -5.49
CA PRO A 236 7.55 11.38 -6.28
C PRO A 236 8.14 12.43 -7.23
N ILE A 237 7.77 12.36 -8.51
CA ILE A 237 8.34 13.23 -9.54
C ILE A 237 7.70 14.63 -9.44
N PRO A 238 8.50 15.72 -9.35
CA PRO A 238 7.97 17.08 -9.28
C PRO A 238 7.04 17.43 -10.44
N GLY A 239 5.89 18.02 -10.13
CA GLY A 239 4.89 18.44 -11.12
C GLY A 239 4.02 17.31 -11.67
N GLN A 240 4.25 16.06 -11.27
CA GLN A 240 3.27 14.99 -11.45
C GLN A 240 2.18 15.09 -10.38
N THR A 241 1.04 14.48 -10.65
CA THR A 241 -0.12 14.48 -9.74
C THR A 241 -0.73 13.09 -9.57
N THR A 242 -0.02 12.05 -10.01
CA THR A 242 -0.48 10.68 -9.97
C THR A 242 0.00 9.95 -8.72
N VAL A 243 -0.73 8.90 -8.37
CA VAL A 243 -0.21 7.81 -7.54
C VAL A 243 0.86 7.05 -8.34
N GLY A 244 1.88 6.51 -7.71
CA GLY A 244 2.93 5.70 -8.35
C GLY A 244 3.91 6.49 -9.21
N SER A 245 4.02 7.82 -9.07
CA SER A 245 4.94 8.59 -9.93
C SER A 245 6.42 8.22 -9.71
N GLY A 246 6.80 7.79 -8.50
CA GLY A 246 8.17 7.40 -8.14
C GLY A 246 8.52 5.93 -8.43
N GLY A 247 7.54 5.04 -8.36
CA GLY A 247 7.68 3.60 -8.62
C GLY A 247 6.54 2.82 -7.98
N GLY A 248 5.50 2.48 -8.76
CA GLY A 248 4.26 1.99 -8.17
C GLY A 248 3.05 2.03 -9.08
N TYR A 249 1.94 1.65 -8.48
CA TYR A 249 0.58 1.81 -8.99
C TYR A 249 -0.35 1.96 -7.80
N GLY A 250 -1.57 2.47 -8.01
CA GLY A 250 -2.55 2.68 -6.94
C GLY A 250 -3.13 1.40 -6.30
N GLY A 251 -2.29 0.42 -5.96
CA GLY A 251 -2.64 -0.80 -5.25
C GLY A 251 -2.88 -0.59 -3.77
N ILE A 252 -3.52 -1.57 -3.12
CA ILE A 252 -3.87 -1.56 -1.70
C ILE A 252 -3.59 -2.91 -1.04
N TYR A 253 -3.40 -2.92 0.27
CA TYR A 253 -3.38 -4.17 1.06
C TYR A 253 -4.79 -4.57 1.46
N CYS A 254 -5.10 -5.86 1.31
CA CYS A 254 -6.39 -6.44 1.65
C CYS A 254 -6.21 -7.52 2.72
N PHE A 255 -6.91 -7.38 3.83
CA PHE A 255 -6.88 -8.35 4.94
C PHE A 255 -8.27 -8.93 5.17
N ALA A 256 -8.36 -10.24 5.29
CA ALA A 256 -9.54 -10.87 5.84
C ALA A 256 -9.62 -10.57 7.35
N LEU A 257 -10.81 -10.16 7.82
CA LEU A 257 -11.06 -9.89 9.24
C LEU A 257 -10.96 -11.16 10.09
N THR A 258 -11.31 -12.30 9.49
CA THR A 258 -11.13 -13.64 10.04
C THR A 258 -10.39 -14.49 8.99
N PRO A 259 -9.06 -14.52 9.07
CA PRO A 259 -8.18 -15.21 8.11
C PRO A 259 -8.50 -16.70 7.97
#